data_AF-A0A444G579-F1
#
_entry.id   AF-A0A444G579-F1
#
_cell.length_a   1.000
_cell.length_b   1.000
_cell.length_c   1.000
_cell.angle_alpha   90.00
_cell.angle_beta   90.00
_cell.angle_gamma   90.00
#
_symmetry.space_group_name_H-M   'P 1'
#
loop_
_entity.id
_entity.type
_entity.pdbx_description
1 polymer ?
#
loop_
_entity_poly.entity_id
_entity_poly.type
_entity_poly.pdbx_seq_one_letter_code
_entity_poly.pdbx_strand_id
1 'polypeptide(L)'
;MKGLFKSKPRTPTDVVRQTRDLLVYFDLDRNSRDAKREEKMVDLCKNIRELKFILYGNNEAEPVAEACSQLTQELFRENTLRLLIVCLPKLNLEARKDATQIVANLQRQQVHSRLIASDYLEANKDLLDLLISGYEEMDIALHYGFMLRECIRHQCIARYLSVA
;
A
#
# COMPACT_ATOMS: atom_id res chain seq x y z
N MET A 1 20.91 -22.65 28.95
CA MET A 1 20.94 -21.25 28.49
C MET A 1 20.30 -21.20 27.10
N LYS A 2 19.03 -20.77 26.99
CA LYS A 2 18.38 -20.57 25.67
C LYS A 2 18.80 -19.20 25.17
N GLY A 3 19.71 -19.15 24.20
CA GLY A 3 20.11 -17.92 23.55
C GLY A 3 18.89 -17.25 22.92
N LEU A 4 18.57 -16.05 23.40
CA LEU A 4 17.63 -15.16 22.74
C LEU A 4 18.23 -14.76 21.40
N PHE A 5 17.86 -15.47 20.33
CA PHE A 5 18.00 -14.94 18.99
C PHE A 5 17.09 -13.72 18.89
N LYS A 6 17.64 -12.52 19.13
CA LYS A 6 16.98 -11.29 18.72
C LYS A 6 16.89 -11.35 17.20
N SER A 7 15.68 -11.53 16.68
CA SER A 7 15.40 -11.44 15.25
C SER A 7 16.00 -10.14 14.72
N LYS A 8 16.73 -10.22 13.60
CA LYS A 8 17.30 -9.03 12.96
C LYS A 8 16.18 -8.00 12.72
N PRO A 9 16.39 -6.70 13.01
CA PRO A 9 15.40 -5.69 12.69
C PRO A 9 15.07 -5.75 11.21
N ARG A 10 13.77 -5.79 10.88
CA ARG A 10 13.29 -5.85 9.50
C ARG A 10 13.61 -4.55 8.79
N THR A 11 14.16 -4.65 7.58
CA THR A 11 14.38 -3.46 6.74
C THR A 11 13.07 -3.04 6.06
N PRO A 12 12.94 -1.79 5.59
CA PRO A 12 11.75 -1.36 4.85
C PRO A 12 11.43 -2.27 3.66
N THR A 13 12.45 -2.72 2.94
CA THR A 13 12.33 -3.69 1.83
C THR A 13 11.79 -5.04 2.29
N ASP A 14 12.24 -5.56 3.44
CA ASP A 14 11.74 -6.82 3.98
C ASP A 14 10.25 -6.72 4.33
N VAL A 15 9.82 -5.61 4.92
CA VAL A 15 8.40 -5.37 5.25
C VAL A 15 7.57 -5.30 3.97
N VAL A 16 8.03 -4.60 2.94
CA VAL A 16 7.34 -4.54 1.64
C VAL A 16 7.19 -5.92 1.02
N ARG A 17 8.27 -6.72 0.99
CA ARG A 17 8.25 -8.08 0.43
C ARG A 17 7.26 -8.98 1.18
N GLN A 18 7.32 -9.01 2.51
CA GLN A 18 6.39 -9.78 3.33
C GLN A 18 4.94 -9.34 3.15
N THR A 19 4.70 -8.03 3.05
CA THR A 19 3.36 -7.49 2.77
C THR A 19 2.87 -7.98 1.42
N ARG A 20 3.71 -7.89 0.38
CA ARG A 20 3.37 -8.32 -0.97
C ARG A 20 3.01 -9.80 -1.01
N ASP A 21 3.80 -10.67 -0.39
CA ASP A 21 3.55 -12.12 -0.38
C ASP A 21 2.18 -12.45 0.24
N LEU A 22 1.80 -11.74 1.30
CA LEU A 22 0.47 -11.86 1.92
C LEU A 22 -0.62 -11.29 1.01
N LEU A 23 -0.41 -10.14 0.38
CA LEU A 23 -1.38 -9.57 -0.56
C LEU A 23 -1.61 -10.50 -1.76
N VAL A 24 -0.57 -11.07 -2.35
CA VAL A 24 -0.67 -12.08 -3.42
C VAL A 24 -1.48 -13.29 -2.94
N TYR A 25 -1.21 -13.78 -1.71
CA TYR A 25 -1.99 -14.87 -1.12
C TYR A 25 -3.48 -14.51 -1.08
N PHE A 26 -3.85 -13.32 -0.59
CA PHE A 26 -5.24 -12.90 -0.51
C PHE A 26 -5.86 -12.56 -1.86
N ASP A 27 -5.08 -12.15 -2.85
CA ASP A 27 -5.55 -11.89 -4.20
C ASP A 27 -5.98 -13.19 -4.89
N LEU A 28 -5.15 -14.23 -4.75
CA LEU A 28 -5.38 -15.56 -5.34
C LEU A 28 -6.38 -16.43 -4.56
N ASP A 29 -6.38 -16.35 -3.22
CA ASP A 29 -7.25 -17.18 -2.38
C ASP A 29 -8.68 -16.62 -2.33
N ARG A 30 -9.55 -17.18 -3.17
CA ARG A 30 -10.95 -16.78 -3.25
C ARG A 30 -11.85 -17.43 -2.19
N ASN A 31 -11.48 -18.54 -1.52
CA ASN A 31 -12.48 -19.33 -0.79
C ASN A 31 -12.01 -20.21 0.39
N SER A 32 -10.76 -20.15 0.86
CA SER A 32 -10.41 -20.92 2.07
C SER A 32 -10.84 -20.17 3.35
N ARG A 33 -11.65 -20.79 4.22
CA ARG A 33 -11.94 -20.27 5.58
C ARG A 33 -11.26 -21.15 6.62
N ASP A 34 -9.94 -21.29 6.51
CA ASP A 34 -9.14 -22.03 7.49
C ASP A 34 -8.42 -21.10 8.48
N ALA A 35 -7.98 -21.65 9.61
CA ALA A 35 -7.28 -20.88 10.66
C ALA A 35 -5.99 -20.21 10.15
N LYS A 36 -5.39 -20.77 9.10
CA LYS A 36 -4.16 -20.25 8.47
C LYS A 36 -4.44 -18.94 7.73
N ARG A 37 -5.61 -18.77 7.14
CA ARG A 37 -6.03 -17.50 6.52
C ARG A 37 -6.18 -16.38 7.55
N GLU A 38 -6.76 -16.68 8.72
CA GLU A 38 -6.93 -15.68 9.78
C GLU A 38 -5.57 -15.22 10.33
N GLU A 39 -4.65 -16.16 10.59
CA GLU A 39 -3.28 -15.85 10.98
C GLU A 39 -2.57 -14.94 9.97
N LYS A 40 -2.69 -15.27 8.68
CA LYS A 40 -2.15 -14.44 7.59
C LYS A 40 -2.78 -13.05 7.52
N MET A 41 -4.06 -12.91 7.85
CA MET A 41 -4.74 -11.61 7.84
C MET A 41 -4.24 -10.75 8.99
N VAL A 42 -4.05 -11.33 10.18
CA VAL A 42 -3.45 -10.65 11.32
C VAL A 42 -2.05 -10.13 10.96
N ASP A 43 -1.23 -10.95 10.32
CA ASP A 43 0.13 -10.54 9.91
C ASP A 43 0.12 -9.50 8.80
N LEU A 44 -0.83 -9.56 7.86
CA LEU A 44 -1.00 -8.53 6.84
C LEU A 44 -1.36 -7.18 7.48
N CYS A 45 -2.31 -7.16 8.41
CA CYS A 45 -2.68 -5.95 9.14
C CYS A 45 -1.49 -5.35 9.93
N LYS A 46 -0.67 -6.19 10.57
CA LYS A 46 0.56 -5.74 11.26
C LYS A 46 1.54 -5.10 10.28
N ASN A 47 1.78 -5.74 9.14
CA ASN A 47 2.71 -5.22 8.13
C ASN A 47 2.20 -3.92 7.52
N ILE A 48 0.89 -3.79 7.24
CA ILE A 48 0.29 -2.53 6.76
C ILE A 48 0.52 -1.42 7.79
N ARG A 49 0.29 -1.67 9.08
CA ARG A 49 0.57 -0.68 10.13
C ARG A 49 2.05 -0.28 10.18
N GLU A 50 2.96 -1.23 10.00
CA GLU A 50 4.40 -0.97 9.98
C GLU A 50 4.82 -0.16 8.74
N LEU A 51 4.28 -0.45 7.56
CA LEU A 51 4.49 0.36 6.36
C LEU A 51 4.05 1.81 6.61
N LYS A 52 2.91 2.02 7.27
CA LYS A 52 2.44 3.34 7.68
C LYS A 52 3.42 4.01 8.65
N PHE A 53 3.91 3.30 9.66
CA PHE A 53 4.87 3.87 10.61
C PHE A 53 6.20 4.27 9.94
N ILE A 54 6.66 3.52 8.94
CA ILE A 54 7.84 3.95 8.17
C ILE A 54 7.56 5.27 7.45
N LEU A 55 6.37 5.45 6.87
CA LEU A 55 6.00 6.63 6.08
C LEU A 55 5.60 7.87 6.90
N TYR A 56 5.07 7.68 8.10
CA TYR A 56 4.51 8.75 8.94
C TYR A 56 5.21 8.92 10.29
N GLY A 57 6.11 8.01 10.65
CA GLY A 57 6.62 7.91 12.01
C GLY A 57 5.58 7.32 12.97
N ASN A 58 5.91 7.36 14.25
CA ASN A 58 5.05 7.00 15.36
C ASN A 58 5.31 7.96 16.55
N ASN A 59 4.77 7.66 17.73
CA ASN A 59 4.95 8.50 18.92
C ASN A 59 6.40 8.54 19.44
N GLU A 60 7.27 7.65 18.98
CA GLU A 60 8.65 7.49 19.45
C GLU A 60 9.68 8.02 18.45
N ALA A 61 9.38 7.97 17.15
CA ALA A 61 10.31 8.31 16.09
C ALA A 61 9.60 8.93 14.87
N GLU A 62 10.21 10.00 14.35
CA GLU A 62 9.85 10.63 13.08
C GLU A 62 10.23 9.74 11.87
N PRO A 63 9.55 9.88 10.72
CA PRO A 63 9.87 9.10 9.53
C PRO A 63 11.27 9.45 8.99
N VAL A 64 12.06 8.42 8.71
CA VAL A 64 13.41 8.56 8.15
C VAL A 64 13.32 8.62 6.63
N ALA A 65 13.79 9.72 6.03
CA ALA A 65 13.68 9.96 4.59
C ALA A 65 14.24 8.83 3.71
N GLU A 66 15.39 8.26 4.09
CA GLU A 66 15.99 7.13 3.37
C GLU A 66 15.09 5.88 3.42
N ALA A 67 14.51 5.57 4.58
CA ALA A 67 13.61 4.44 4.74
C ALA A 67 12.31 4.62 3.93
N CYS A 68 11.75 5.84 3.94
CA CYS A 68 10.60 6.21 3.10
C CYS A 68 10.93 6.03 1.60
N SER A 69 12.10 6.48 1.17
CA SER A 69 12.54 6.37 -0.22
C SER A 69 12.70 4.90 -0.64
N GLN A 70 13.35 4.07 0.19
CA GLN A 70 13.53 2.64 -0.07
C GLN A 70 12.19 1.89 -0.14
N LEU A 71 11.29 2.14 0.81
CA LEU A 71 9.95 1.56 0.85
C LEU A 71 9.13 1.96 -0.39
N THR A 72 9.17 3.24 -0.76
CA THR A 72 8.45 3.78 -1.92
C THR A 72 8.94 3.11 -3.20
N GLN A 73 10.25 3.04 -3.39
CA GLN A 73 10.86 2.40 -4.55
C GLN A 73 10.43 0.94 -4.68
N GLU A 74 10.47 0.18 -3.57
CA GLU A 74 10.13 -1.24 -3.60
C GLU A 74 8.64 -1.50 -3.83
N LEU A 75 7.75 -0.68 -3.24
CA LEU A 75 6.30 -0.81 -3.44
C LEU A 75 5.90 -0.63 -4.92
N PHE A 76 6.53 0.32 -5.62
CA PHE A 76 6.28 0.52 -7.05
C PHE A 76 6.98 -0.53 -7.92
N ARG A 77 8.24 -0.87 -7.64
CA ARG A 77 9.01 -1.87 -8.40
C ARG A 77 8.30 -3.21 -8.46
N GLU A 78 7.78 -3.67 -7.33
CA GLU A 78 7.16 -5.01 -7.21
C GLU A 78 5.65 -5.01 -7.47
N ASN A 79 5.10 -3.88 -7.93
CA ASN A 79 3.67 -3.70 -8.20
C ASN A 79 2.78 -3.92 -6.95
N THR A 80 3.34 -3.71 -5.76
CA THR A 80 2.66 -3.94 -4.48
C THR A 80 1.57 -2.90 -4.22
N LEU A 81 1.72 -1.67 -4.74
CA LEU A 81 0.68 -0.64 -4.66
C LEU A 81 -0.65 -1.15 -5.25
N ARG A 82 -0.62 -1.72 -6.46
CA ARG A 82 -1.79 -2.32 -7.12
C ARG A 82 -2.44 -3.38 -6.23
N LEU A 83 -1.64 -4.31 -5.72
CA LEU A 83 -2.14 -5.38 -4.86
C LEU A 83 -2.80 -4.84 -3.59
N LEU A 84 -2.24 -3.78 -3.00
CA LEU A 84 -2.81 -3.13 -1.82
C LEU A 84 -4.18 -2.49 -2.12
N ILE A 85 -4.34 -1.86 -3.29
CA ILE A 85 -5.61 -1.27 -3.75
C ILE A 85 -6.64 -2.37 -4.02
N VAL A 86 -6.26 -3.42 -4.77
CA VAL A 86 -7.13 -4.56 -5.12
C VAL A 86 -7.59 -5.32 -3.88
N CYS A 87 -6.71 -5.51 -2.89
CA CYS A 87 -7.06 -6.22 -1.67
C CYS A 87 -7.77 -5.36 -0.63
N LEU A 88 -7.90 -4.04 -0.82
CA LEU A 88 -8.54 -3.13 0.14
C LEU A 88 -9.91 -3.63 0.65
N PRO A 89 -10.84 -4.14 -0.19
CA PRO A 89 -12.14 -4.61 0.28
C PRO A 89 -12.05 -5.81 1.23
N LYS A 90 -10.96 -6.59 1.17
CA LYS A 90 -10.72 -7.78 2.00
C LYS A 90 -10.18 -7.43 3.39
N LEU A 91 -9.71 -6.19 3.59
CA LEU A 91 -9.13 -5.72 4.84
C LEU A 91 -10.21 -5.29 5.84
N ASN A 92 -9.87 -5.31 7.13
CA ASN A 92 -10.71 -4.73 8.18
C ASN A 92 -10.67 -3.19 8.15
N LEU A 93 -11.58 -2.54 8.90
CA LEU A 93 -11.76 -1.09 8.88
C LEU A 93 -10.47 -0.29 9.17
N GLU A 94 -9.68 -0.75 10.13
CA GLU A 94 -8.45 -0.05 10.52
C GLU A 94 -7.36 -0.19 9.45
N ALA A 95 -7.15 -1.40 8.95
CA ALA A 95 -6.20 -1.67 7.87
C ALA A 95 -6.60 -0.96 6.57
N ARG A 96 -7.89 -0.78 6.27
CA ARG A 96 -8.34 0.05 5.13
C ARG A 96 -7.91 1.50 5.28
N LYS A 97 -8.05 2.08 6.48
CA LYS A 97 -7.61 3.46 6.76
C LYS A 97 -6.09 3.59 6.61
N ASP A 98 -5.34 2.67 7.17
CA ASP A 98 -3.88 2.67 7.08
C ASP A 98 -3.41 2.50 5.63
N ALA A 99 -3.97 1.53 4.88
CA ALA A 99 -3.69 1.33 3.46
C ALA A 99 -4.00 2.57 2.61
N THR A 100 -5.10 3.27 2.92
CA THR A 100 -5.47 4.53 2.25
C THR A 100 -4.44 5.62 2.47
N GLN A 101 -3.98 5.78 3.72
CA GLN A 101 -2.94 6.74 4.05
C GLN A 101 -1.61 6.41 3.39
N ILE A 102 -1.24 5.12 3.33
CA ILE A 102 -0.05 4.65 2.61
C ILE A 102 -0.14 5.02 1.13
N VAL A 103 -1.21 4.62 0.43
CA VAL A 103 -1.38 4.91 -1.01
C VAL A 103 -1.32 6.42 -1.29
N ALA A 104 -1.95 7.22 -0.44
CA ALA A 104 -1.92 8.68 -0.53
C ALA A 104 -0.52 9.27 -0.30
N ASN A 105 0.19 8.80 0.72
CA ASN A 105 1.53 9.26 1.07
C ASN A 105 2.51 9.00 -0.08
N LEU A 106 2.44 7.81 -0.69
CA LEU A 106 3.30 7.41 -1.80
C LEU A 106 3.21 8.33 -3.02
N GLN A 107 2.06 9.00 -3.24
CA GLN A 107 1.93 9.98 -4.33
C GLN A 107 2.81 11.21 -4.14
N ARG A 108 3.26 11.48 -2.91
CA ARG A 108 4.04 12.66 -2.52
C ARG A 108 5.51 12.33 -2.25
N GLN A 109 5.86 11.04 -2.15
CA GLN A 109 7.21 10.59 -1.83
C GLN A 109 8.17 10.84 -3.00
N GLN A 110 9.31 11.43 -2.69
CA GLN A 110 10.39 11.64 -3.66
C GLN A 110 11.46 10.58 -3.48
N VAL A 111 11.80 9.90 -4.57
CA VAL A 111 12.92 8.95 -4.65
C VAL A 111 13.96 9.57 -5.58
N HIS A 112 15.15 9.86 -5.05
CA HIS A 112 16.19 10.62 -5.76
C HIS A 112 15.65 11.94 -6.36
N SER A 113 14.88 12.68 -5.57
CA SER A 113 14.23 13.94 -5.96
C SER A 113 13.21 13.84 -7.11
N ARG A 114 12.69 12.64 -7.41
CA ARG A 114 11.66 12.40 -8.42
C ARG A 114 10.41 11.77 -7.81
N LEU A 115 9.24 12.18 -8.29
CA LEU A 115 7.95 11.59 -7.96
C LEU A 115 7.70 10.36 -8.85
N ILE A 116 8.29 9.23 -8.48
CA ILE A 116 8.19 7.99 -9.27
C ILE A 116 6.76 7.40 -9.33
N ALA A 117 5.86 7.89 -8.47
CA ALA A 117 4.44 7.54 -8.50
C ALA A 117 3.76 7.97 -9.81
N SER A 118 4.15 9.12 -10.37
CA SER A 118 3.62 9.63 -11.65
C SER A 118 3.91 8.65 -12.79
N ASP A 119 5.16 8.18 -12.89
CA ASP A 119 5.61 7.24 -13.92
C ASP A 119 4.89 5.89 -13.78
N TYR A 120 4.78 5.39 -12.54
CA TYR A 120 4.08 4.15 -12.26
C TYR A 120 2.59 4.21 -12.65
N LEU A 121 1.88 5.29 -12.26
CA LEU A 121 0.46 5.44 -12.59
C LEU A 121 0.25 5.65 -14.10
N GLU A 122 1.16 6.35 -14.77
CA GLU A 122 1.09 6.53 -16.23
C GLU A 122 1.21 5.19 -16.97
N ALA A 123 2.00 4.25 -16.46
CA ALA A 123 2.13 2.90 -17.00
C ALA A 123 0.98 1.95 -16.57
N ASN A 124 0.17 2.32 -15.56
CA ASN A 124 -0.85 1.48 -14.94
C ASN A 124 -2.21 2.21 -14.84
N LYS A 125 -2.66 2.85 -15.93
CA LYS A 125 -3.86 3.71 -15.92
C LYS A 125 -5.14 2.96 -15.58
N ASP A 126 -5.19 1.65 -15.81
CA ASP A 126 -6.29 0.77 -15.41
C ASP A 126 -6.52 0.76 -13.87
N LEU A 127 -5.53 1.16 -13.07
CA LEU A 127 -5.72 1.39 -11.63
C LEU A 127 -6.69 2.54 -11.35
N LEU A 128 -6.77 3.54 -12.22
CA LEU A 128 -7.71 4.64 -12.05
C LEU A 128 -9.13 4.16 -12.32
N ASP A 129 -9.31 3.34 -13.34
CA ASP A 129 -10.61 2.73 -13.65
C ASP A 129 -11.08 1.85 -12.48
N LEU A 130 -10.17 1.10 -11.86
CA LEU A 130 -10.44 0.34 -10.62
C LEU A 130 -10.85 1.24 -9.44
N LEU A 131 -10.15 2.35 -9.23
CA LEU A 131 -10.49 3.30 -8.16
C LEU A 131 -11.85 3.96 -8.41
N ILE A 132 -12.19 4.25 -9.66
CA ILE A 132 -13.49 4.80 -10.07
C ILE A 132 -14.59 3.77 -9.85
N SER A 133 -14.41 2.53 -10.29
CA SER A 133 -15.44 1.49 -10.17
C SER A 133 -15.80 1.19 -8.71
N GLY A 134 -14.85 1.26 -7.78
CA GLY A 134 -15.16 1.03 -6.37
C GLY A 134 -15.96 2.15 -5.69
N TYR A 135 -16.37 3.21 -6.40
CA TYR A 135 -17.40 4.13 -5.91
C TYR A 135 -18.78 3.46 -5.83
N GLU A 136 -18.99 2.37 -6.56
CA GLU A 136 -20.22 1.56 -6.51
C GLU A 136 -20.36 0.83 -5.16
N GLU A 137 -19.24 0.59 -4.46
CA GLU A 137 -19.18 -0.15 -3.20
C GLU A 137 -19.10 0.83 -2.01
N MET A 138 -20.24 1.05 -1.33
CA MET A 138 -20.38 2.08 -0.28
C MET A 138 -19.31 2.00 0.82
N ASP A 139 -18.91 0.79 1.22
CA ASP A 139 -17.96 0.55 2.31
C ASP A 139 -16.50 0.93 1.97
N ILE A 140 -16.17 1.07 0.68
CA ILE A 140 -14.81 1.40 0.22
C ILE A 140 -14.76 2.69 -0.60
N ALA A 141 -15.91 3.21 -1.07
CA ALA A 141 -15.99 4.40 -1.92
C ALA A 141 -15.23 5.61 -1.37
N LEU A 142 -15.33 5.87 -0.06
CA LEU A 142 -14.59 6.97 0.57
C LEU A 142 -13.06 6.79 0.52
N HIS A 143 -12.59 5.55 0.66
CA HIS A 143 -11.18 5.21 0.60
C HIS A 143 -10.64 5.36 -0.82
N TYR A 144 -11.33 4.78 -1.80
CA TYR A 144 -10.92 4.88 -3.20
C TYR A 144 -11.00 6.32 -3.70
N GLY A 145 -12.03 7.08 -3.32
CA GLY A 145 -12.11 8.48 -3.67
C GLY A 145 -10.99 9.34 -3.06
N PHE A 146 -10.54 9.00 -1.84
CA PHE A 146 -9.36 9.66 -1.26
C PHE A 146 -8.08 9.32 -2.03
N MET A 147 -7.86 8.05 -2.36
CA MET A 147 -6.69 7.62 -3.15
C MET A 147 -6.69 8.27 -4.55
N LEU A 148 -7.84 8.30 -5.22
CA LEU A 148 -7.99 8.87 -6.56
C LEU A 148 -7.67 10.37 -6.57
N ARG A 149 -8.16 11.13 -5.57
CA ARG A 149 -7.83 12.56 -5.44
C ARG A 149 -6.33 12.81 -5.29
N GLU A 150 -5.61 11.94 -4.59
CA GLU A 150 -4.15 12.05 -4.48
C GLU A 150 -3.44 11.69 -5.80
N CYS A 151 -3.97 10.75 -6.57
CA CYS A 151 -3.44 10.41 -7.89
C CYS A 151 -3.63 11.54 -8.91
N ILE A 152 -4.76 12.26 -8.88
CA ILE A 152 -5.09 13.38 -9.79
C ILE A 152 -4.07 14.52 -9.72
N ARG A 153 -3.27 14.60 -8.66
CA ARG A 153 -2.21 15.59 -8.50
C ARG A 153 -1.11 15.49 -9.56
N HIS A 154 -0.96 14.31 -10.18
CA HIS A 154 -0.02 14.10 -11.27
C HIS A 154 -0.67 14.51 -12.59
N GLN A 155 0.01 15.37 -13.36
CA GLN A 155 -0.54 15.93 -14.60
C GLN A 155 -0.89 14.87 -15.65
N CYS A 156 -0.15 13.76 -15.72
CA CYS A 156 -0.48 12.64 -16.61
C CYS A 156 -1.85 12.02 -16.28
N ILE A 157 -2.20 11.93 -15.01
CA ILE A 157 -3.45 11.35 -14.50
C ILE A 157 -4.61 12.33 -14.67
N ALA A 158 -4.41 13.61 -14.32
CA ALA A 158 -5.41 14.65 -14.56
C ALA A 158 -5.81 14.72 -16.04
N ARG A 159 -4.82 14.63 -16.95
CA ARG A 159 -5.08 14.61 -18.40
C ARG A 159 -5.86 13.37 -18.83
N TYR A 160 -5.49 12.19 -18.35
CA TYR A 160 -6.20 10.96 -18.69
C TYR A 160 -7.69 11.04 -18.30
N LEU A 161 -7.99 11.47 -17.07
CA LEU A 161 -9.37 11.55 -16.58
C LEU A 161 -10.18 12.71 -17.17
N SER A 162 -9.54 13.72 -17.74
CA SER A 162 -10.24 14.82 -18.43
C SER A 162 -10.70 14.45 -19.85
N VAL A 163 -10.22 13.34 -20.40
CA VAL A 163 -10.47 12.91 -21.78
C VAL A 163 -11.19 11.54 -21.83
N ALA A 164 -11.18 10.79 -20.73
CA ALA A 164 -11.94 9.55 -20.55
C ALA A 164 -13.42 9.85 -20.24
#